data_AF-A0A965HKL5-F1
#
_entry.id   AF-A0A965HKL5-F1
#
_cell.length_a   1.000
_cell.length_b   1.000
_cell.length_c   1.000
_cell.angle_alpha   90.00
_cell.angle_beta   90.00
_cell.angle_gamma   90.00
#
_symmetry.space_group_name_H-M   'P 1'
#
loop_
_entity.id
_entity.type
_entity.pdbx_description
1 polymer ?
#
loop_
_entity_poly.entity_id
_entity_poly.type
_entity_poly.pdbx_seq_one_letter_code
_entity_poly.pdbx_strand_id
1 'polypeptide(L)'
;GIIGKFNSNNSLLVTGTNSAWTNRIDLYVGYIGSSNSLVISDGGSVVNSDGYIGTANNSSNNSALVTGTGSAWTNTANLYIGASGSSNSLVISNRGSVVNSNGYIGYNSASSNNIVTVTGTNSAWTNTGNLSVGESGSGNRLVISDEARVVVSSSGYIGYTSNSSNSSVLVTGTNSVWTNSSALFIGFQGSSNSLIISNGAGVVNLSGRIGESVASSNNIVTVTGTNSAWTNTGDLRVGNNGSSNSLVISNGGSVVNLSKLCLDEYGGSLGRYFRQQQQPGDQQQGQCDQLQWIYRIRFQFLK
;
A
#
# COMPACT_ATOMS: atom_id res chain seq x y z
N GLY A 1 -22.96 -3.40 13.05
CA GLY A 1 -23.45 -4.55 12.29
C GLY A 1 -22.45 -5.68 12.38
N ILE A 2 -22.89 -6.94 12.37
CA ILE A 2 -21.97 -8.09 12.41
C ILE A 2 -22.46 -9.14 11.42
N ILE A 3 -21.56 -9.60 10.54
CA ILE A 3 -21.72 -10.77 9.68
C ILE A 3 -20.76 -11.82 10.22
N GLY A 4 -21.26 -12.98 10.65
CA GLY A 4 -20.42 -14.05 11.21
C GLY A 4 -19.84 -13.74 12.60
N LYS A 5 -20.72 -13.46 13.59
CA LYS A 5 -20.29 -13.25 14.99
C LYS A 5 -19.51 -14.45 15.53
N PHE A 6 -20.04 -15.65 15.31
CA PHE A 6 -19.44 -16.93 15.69
C PHE A 6 -19.39 -17.92 14.52
N ASN A 7 -20.39 -17.87 13.63
CA ASN A 7 -20.52 -18.80 12.51
C ASN A 7 -19.76 -18.31 11.27
N SER A 8 -19.37 -19.26 10.44
CA SER A 8 -18.70 -19.03 9.15
C SER A 8 -19.68 -19.06 7.98
N ASN A 9 -19.24 -18.63 6.79
CA ASN A 9 -19.99 -18.75 5.52
C ASN A 9 -21.30 -17.95 5.45
N ASN A 10 -21.38 -16.81 6.12
CA ASN A 10 -22.53 -15.90 6.00
C ASN A 10 -22.26 -14.85 4.94
N SER A 11 -23.29 -14.41 4.22
CA SER A 11 -23.19 -13.36 3.21
C SER A 11 -24.21 -12.25 3.44
N LEU A 12 -23.84 -11.02 3.08
CA LEU A 12 -24.74 -9.87 3.03
C LEU A 12 -24.53 -9.12 1.72
N LEU A 13 -25.64 -8.73 1.07
CA LEU A 13 -25.65 -7.96 -0.17
C LEU A 13 -26.36 -6.62 0.06
N VAL A 14 -25.70 -5.52 -0.27
CA VAL A 14 -26.29 -4.16 -0.38
C VAL A 14 -26.20 -3.75 -1.84
N THR A 15 -27.32 -3.79 -2.56
CA THR A 15 -27.36 -3.51 -4.00
C THR A 15 -28.48 -2.53 -4.37
N GLY A 16 -28.27 -1.77 -5.44
CA GLY A 16 -29.23 -0.82 -5.98
C GLY A 16 -29.04 0.60 -5.44
N THR A 17 -29.38 1.57 -6.29
CA THR A 17 -29.30 2.99 -5.93
C THR A 17 -30.22 3.30 -4.74
N ASN A 18 -29.73 4.10 -3.79
CA ASN A 18 -30.41 4.46 -2.54
C ASN A 18 -30.60 3.31 -1.52
N SER A 19 -30.11 2.09 -1.81
CA SER A 19 -30.01 1.05 -0.79
C SER A 19 -28.88 1.37 0.15
N ALA A 20 -29.20 1.53 1.44
CA ALA A 20 -28.22 1.91 2.46
C ALA A 20 -28.25 0.96 3.65
N TRP A 21 -27.06 0.54 4.10
CA TRP A 21 -26.89 -0.09 5.40
C TRP A 21 -26.02 0.81 6.30
N THR A 22 -26.68 1.50 7.22
CA THR A 22 -26.01 2.42 8.15
C THR A 22 -25.91 1.80 9.53
N ASN A 23 -24.69 1.77 10.08
CA ASN A 23 -24.40 1.34 11.43
C ASN A 23 -23.91 2.54 12.23
N ARG A 24 -24.45 2.72 13.44
CA ARG A 24 -24.05 3.83 14.33
C ARG A 24 -22.64 3.69 14.88
N ILE A 25 -22.16 2.45 14.98
CA ILE A 25 -20.83 2.10 15.49
C ILE A 25 -20.19 1.22 14.42
N ASP A 26 -19.58 0.11 14.79
CA ASP A 26 -18.71 -0.65 13.90
C ASP A 26 -19.46 -1.64 13.03
N LEU A 27 -18.79 -2.03 11.96
CA LEU A 27 -19.18 -3.13 11.09
C LEU A 27 -18.11 -4.22 11.11
N TYR A 28 -18.53 -5.45 11.38
CA TYR A 28 -17.65 -6.62 11.40
C TYR A 28 -18.07 -7.62 10.31
N VAL A 29 -17.16 -7.93 9.40
CA VAL A 29 -17.25 -9.03 8.44
C VAL A 29 -16.30 -10.13 8.91
N GLY A 30 -16.84 -11.09 9.65
CA GLY A 30 -16.04 -12.03 10.44
C GLY A 30 -15.56 -11.38 11.74
N TYR A 31 -16.34 -11.53 12.81
CA TYR A 31 -15.87 -11.20 14.15
C TYR A 31 -15.00 -12.34 14.68
N ILE A 32 -15.57 -13.55 14.76
CA ILE A 32 -14.85 -14.80 15.03
C ILE A 32 -14.94 -15.74 13.84
N GLY A 33 -16.07 -15.75 13.12
CA GLY A 33 -16.29 -16.66 12.00
C GLY A 33 -15.36 -16.40 10.81
N SER A 34 -15.21 -17.43 9.98
CA SER A 34 -14.42 -17.38 8.74
C SER A 34 -15.31 -17.38 7.50
N SER A 35 -14.75 -17.06 6.34
CA SER A 35 -15.42 -17.19 5.05
C SER A 35 -16.74 -16.40 4.94
N ASN A 36 -16.89 -15.32 5.71
CA ASN A 36 -18.05 -14.44 5.58
C ASN A 36 -17.82 -13.42 4.48
N SER A 37 -18.89 -12.95 3.85
CA SER A 37 -18.82 -11.98 2.75
C SER A 37 -19.76 -10.79 2.90
N LEU A 38 -19.27 -9.63 2.47
CA LEU A 38 -20.07 -8.43 2.25
C LEU A 38 -19.93 -8.00 0.79
N VAL A 39 -21.04 -7.83 0.09
CA VAL A 39 -21.06 -7.29 -1.27
C VAL A 39 -21.84 -5.97 -1.28
N ILE A 40 -21.23 -4.93 -1.83
CA ILE A 40 -21.83 -3.62 -2.04
C ILE A 40 -21.78 -3.36 -3.54
N SER A 41 -22.93 -3.36 -4.21
CA SER A 41 -23.02 -3.27 -5.67
C SER A 41 -24.06 -2.28 -6.18
N ASP A 42 -23.97 -1.93 -7.46
CA ASP A 42 -25.01 -1.24 -8.23
C ASP A 42 -25.60 0.03 -7.57
N GLY A 43 -24.74 0.81 -6.90
CA GLY A 43 -25.14 2.05 -6.22
C GLY A 43 -25.49 1.90 -4.75
N GLY A 44 -25.28 0.73 -4.15
CA GLY A 44 -25.49 0.48 -2.73
C GLY A 44 -24.48 1.23 -1.85
N SER A 45 -24.90 1.60 -0.64
CA SER A 45 -24.08 2.35 0.32
C SER A 45 -24.01 1.68 1.68
N VAL A 46 -22.81 1.56 2.25
CA VAL A 46 -22.59 1.09 3.62
C VAL A 46 -21.85 2.15 4.40
N VAL A 47 -22.33 2.45 5.60
CA VAL A 47 -21.74 3.44 6.50
C VAL A 47 -21.60 2.87 7.90
N ASN A 48 -20.44 3.10 8.54
CA ASN A 48 -20.15 2.70 9.92
C ASN A 48 -19.00 3.54 10.51
N SER A 49 -18.69 3.37 11.79
CA SER A 49 -17.54 3.99 12.45
C SER A 49 -16.24 3.28 12.05
N ASP A 50 -15.91 2.16 12.69
CA ASP A 50 -14.79 1.31 12.29
C ASP A 50 -15.29 0.10 11.49
N GLY A 51 -14.57 -0.24 10.42
CA GLY A 51 -14.84 -1.40 9.58
C GLY A 51 -13.80 -2.49 9.83
N TYR A 52 -14.25 -3.73 10.01
CA TYR A 52 -13.38 -4.87 10.26
C TYR A 52 -13.69 -6.00 9.27
N ILE A 53 -12.66 -6.54 8.63
CA ILE A 53 -12.71 -7.80 7.89
C ILE A 53 -11.73 -8.76 8.57
N GLY A 54 -12.24 -9.75 9.32
CA GLY A 54 -11.42 -10.67 10.10
C GLY A 54 -10.87 -10.07 11.40
N THR A 55 -11.67 -10.13 12.47
CA THR A 55 -11.35 -9.46 13.75
C THR A 55 -10.48 -10.33 14.66
N ALA A 56 -10.92 -11.55 14.97
CA ALA A 56 -10.19 -12.48 15.83
C ALA A 56 -9.12 -13.29 15.08
N ASN A 57 -8.18 -13.90 15.81
CA ASN A 57 -7.08 -14.69 15.24
C ASN A 57 -7.55 -15.82 14.30
N ASN A 58 -8.70 -16.44 14.61
CA ASN A 58 -9.28 -17.51 13.81
C ASN A 58 -10.24 -17.01 12.72
N SER A 59 -10.49 -15.70 12.63
CA SER A 59 -11.41 -15.11 11.67
C SER A 59 -10.70 -14.90 10.33
N SER A 60 -10.70 -15.94 9.52
CA SER A 60 -9.93 -16.02 8.27
C SER A 60 -10.81 -16.08 7.03
N ASN A 61 -10.25 -15.73 5.87
CA ASN A 61 -10.94 -15.82 4.57
C ASN A 61 -12.24 -15.01 4.48
N ASN A 62 -12.45 -14.03 5.36
CA ASN A 62 -13.57 -13.12 5.21
C ASN A 62 -13.27 -12.11 4.09
N SER A 63 -14.31 -11.70 3.39
CA SER A 63 -14.17 -10.89 2.19
C SER A 63 -15.18 -9.75 2.12
N ALA A 64 -14.77 -8.65 1.51
CA ALA A 64 -15.70 -7.61 1.07
C ALA A 64 -15.45 -7.25 -0.41
N LEU A 65 -16.51 -6.97 -1.13
CA LEU A 65 -16.49 -6.50 -2.51
C LEU A 65 -17.29 -5.20 -2.61
N VAL A 66 -16.65 -4.12 -3.06
CA VAL A 66 -17.30 -2.84 -3.38
C VAL A 66 -17.17 -2.61 -4.88
N THR A 67 -18.26 -2.76 -5.62
CA THR A 67 -18.21 -2.78 -7.09
C THR A 67 -19.37 -2.07 -7.76
N GLY A 68 -19.15 -1.48 -8.93
CA GLY A 68 -20.20 -0.80 -9.68
C GLY A 68 -20.32 0.68 -9.34
N THR A 69 -20.90 1.42 -10.27
CA THR A 69 -21.00 2.89 -10.17
C THR A 69 -21.85 3.30 -8.98
N GLY A 70 -21.33 4.21 -8.16
CA GLY A 70 -22.04 4.74 -6.99
C GLY A 70 -21.99 3.84 -5.76
N SER A 71 -21.44 2.63 -5.87
CA SER A 71 -21.28 1.72 -4.75
C SER A 71 -20.20 2.25 -3.79
N ALA A 72 -20.55 2.38 -2.52
CA ALA A 72 -19.67 3.04 -1.55
C ALA A 72 -19.65 2.33 -0.19
N TRP A 73 -18.45 2.23 0.40
CA TRP A 73 -18.28 1.89 1.80
C TRP A 73 -17.54 3.01 2.54
N THR A 74 -18.24 3.69 3.43
CA THR A 74 -17.70 4.81 4.21
C THR A 74 -17.54 4.42 5.68
N ASN A 75 -16.29 4.42 6.16
CA ASN A 75 -15.95 4.27 7.56
C ASN A 75 -15.60 5.67 8.08
N THR A 76 -16.30 6.20 9.08
CA THR A 76 -15.98 7.53 9.62
C THR A 76 -14.71 7.53 10.47
N ALA A 77 -14.27 6.35 10.91
CA ALA A 77 -13.01 6.10 11.58
C ALA A 77 -12.16 5.12 10.74
N ASN A 78 -11.64 4.04 11.31
CA ASN A 78 -10.62 3.22 10.67
C ASN A 78 -11.20 2.03 9.88
N LEU A 79 -10.38 1.47 8.99
CA LEU A 79 -10.69 0.25 8.26
C LEU A 79 -9.56 -0.77 8.47
N TYR A 80 -9.93 -1.97 8.95
CA TYR A 80 -9.02 -3.06 9.28
C TYR A 80 -9.29 -4.27 8.38
N ILE A 81 -8.30 -4.65 7.57
CA ILE A 81 -8.30 -5.88 6.79
C ILE A 81 -7.32 -6.82 7.48
N GLY A 82 -7.88 -7.73 8.29
CA GLY A 82 -7.15 -8.50 9.29
C GLY A 82 -6.75 -7.62 10.48
N ALA A 83 -7.65 -7.48 11.46
CA ALA A 83 -7.30 -6.87 12.74
C ALA A 83 -6.40 -7.82 13.55
N SER A 84 -6.80 -9.09 13.63
CA SER A 84 -5.95 -10.22 14.03
C SER A 84 -6.06 -11.43 13.10
N GLY A 85 -7.07 -11.46 12.23
CA GLY A 85 -7.33 -12.56 11.31
C GLY A 85 -6.38 -12.58 10.10
N SER A 86 -6.19 -13.76 9.53
CA SER A 86 -5.36 -13.98 8.34
C SER A 86 -6.18 -14.23 7.08
N SER A 87 -5.57 -14.03 5.92
CA SER A 87 -6.15 -14.35 4.60
C SER A 87 -7.49 -13.66 4.32
N ASN A 88 -7.76 -12.51 4.93
CA ASN A 88 -8.96 -11.71 4.64
C ASN A 88 -8.72 -10.81 3.43
N SER A 89 -9.80 -10.44 2.74
CA SER A 89 -9.70 -9.68 1.49
C SER A 89 -10.71 -8.53 1.36
N LEU A 90 -10.29 -7.48 0.67
CA LEU A 90 -11.17 -6.42 0.16
C LEU A 90 -10.87 -6.20 -1.32
N VAL A 91 -11.91 -6.19 -2.14
CA VAL A 91 -11.83 -5.81 -3.55
C VAL A 91 -12.67 -4.56 -3.79
N ILE A 92 -12.06 -3.56 -4.41
CA ILE A 92 -12.72 -2.33 -4.85
C ILE A 92 -12.58 -2.27 -6.37
N SER A 93 -13.70 -2.38 -7.07
CA SER A 93 -13.69 -2.52 -8.53
C SER A 93 -14.79 -1.76 -9.24
N ASN A 94 -14.69 -1.65 -10.57
CA ASN A 94 -15.73 -1.09 -11.43
C ASN A 94 -16.35 0.22 -10.91
N ARG A 95 -15.51 1.20 -10.53
CA ARG A 95 -15.93 2.53 -10.01
C ARG A 95 -16.49 2.51 -8.57
N GLY A 96 -16.28 1.42 -7.83
CA GLY A 96 -16.56 1.37 -6.39
C GLY A 96 -15.64 2.31 -5.61
N SER A 97 -16.13 2.80 -4.47
CA SER A 97 -15.40 3.74 -3.61
C SER A 97 -15.38 3.28 -2.16
N VAL A 98 -14.19 3.31 -1.54
CA VAL A 98 -14.02 3.10 -0.11
C VAL A 98 -13.35 4.32 0.52
N VAL A 99 -13.88 4.78 1.63
CA VAL A 99 -13.33 5.91 2.40
C VAL A 99 -13.20 5.53 3.87
N ASN A 100 -12.08 5.91 4.48
CA ASN A 100 -11.83 5.77 5.91
C ASN A 100 -10.80 6.81 6.40
N SER A 101 -10.66 6.93 7.72
CA SER A 101 -9.59 7.67 8.38
C SER A 101 -8.24 6.98 8.18
N ASN A 102 -7.92 5.96 8.99
CA ASN A 102 -6.70 5.16 8.80
C ASN A 102 -7.03 3.77 8.26
N GLY A 103 -6.23 3.30 7.32
CA GLY A 103 -6.36 1.98 6.70
C GLY A 103 -5.26 1.07 7.18
N TYR A 104 -5.62 -0.14 7.62
CA TYR A 104 -4.68 -1.14 8.10
C TYR A 104 -4.90 -2.46 7.38
N ILE A 105 -3.86 -2.97 6.72
CA ILE A 105 -3.82 -4.33 6.18
C ILE A 105 -2.86 -5.12 7.06
N GLY A 106 -3.39 -5.98 7.91
CA GLY A 106 -2.62 -6.76 8.88
C GLY A 106 -2.17 -5.97 10.10
N TYR A 107 -3.13 -5.60 10.96
CA TYR A 107 -2.91 -4.72 12.11
C TYR A 107 -2.05 -5.36 13.21
N ASN A 108 -2.52 -6.46 13.81
CA ASN A 108 -1.77 -7.21 14.82
C ASN A 108 -0.81 -8.22 14.19
N SER A 109 0.16 -8.73 14.96
CA SER A 109 1.20 -9.66 14.50
C SER A 109 0.69 -10.97 13.91
N ALA A 110 -0.48 -11.47 14.34
CA ALA A 110 -1.12 -12.67 13.79
C ALA A 110 -1.75 -12.43 12.40
N SER A 111 -1.99 -11.18 12.03
CA SER A 111 -2.77 -10.77 10.86
C SER A 111 -1.97 -10.90 9.58
N SER A 112 -1.79 -12.13 9.11
CA SER A 112 -0.95 -12.44 7.97
C SER A 112 -1.73 -12.65 6.68
N ASN A 113 -1.06 -12.43 5.55
CA ASN A 113 -1.59 -12.75 4.22
C ASN A 113 -2.94 -12.08 3.86
N ASN A 114 -3.27 -10.94 4.48
CA ASN A 114 -4.44 -10.18 4.11
C ASN A 114 -4.15 -9.38 2.83
N ILE A 115 -5.18 -9.17 2.00
CA ILE A 115 -5.03 -8.54 0.69
C ILE A 115 -6.10 -7.49 0.43
N VAL A 116 -5.68 -6.34 -0.10
CA VAL A 116 -6.60 -5.38 -0.70
C VAL A 116 -6.26 -5.22 -2.18
N THR A 117 -7.28 -5.29 -3.04
CA THR A 117 -7.15 -5.07 -4.48
C THR A 117 -8.05 -3.91 -4.89
N VAL A 118 -7.46 -2.85 -5.44
CA VAL A 118 -8.17 -1.72 -6.05
C VAL A 118 -7.90 -1.78 -7.55
N THR A 119 -8.93 -2.09 -8.34
CA THR A 119 -8.78 -2.37 -9.78
C THR A 119 -9.90 -1.74 -10.59
N GLY A 120 -9.61 -1.31 -11.80
CA GLY A 120 -10.60 -0.83 -12.76
C GLY A 120 -10.79 0.68 -12.70
N THR A 121 -11.18 1.23 -13.84
CA THR A 121 -11.20 2.67 -14.08
C THR A 121 -12.06 3.40 -13.05
N ASN A 122 -11.45 4.38 -12.38
CA ASN A 122 -12.07 5.19 -11.32
C ASN A 122 -12.52 4.42 -10.07
N SER A 123 -12.09 3.18 -9.86
CA SER A 123 -12.17 2.55 -8.54
C SER A 123 -11.21 3.27 -7.59
N ALA A 124 -11.66 3.54 -6.37
CA ALA A 124 -10.92 4.40 -5.45
C ALA A 124 -10.94 3.92 -4.00
N TRP A 125 -9.78 4.00 -3.34
CA TRP A 125 -9.66 3.88 -1.90
C TRP A 125 -9.01 5.14 -1.32
N THR A 126 -9.74 5.87 -0.47
CA THR A 126 -9.28 7.12 0.13
C THR A 126 -9.11 6.97 1.63
N ASN A 127 -7.91 7.26 2.12
CA ASN A 127 -7.54 7.32 3.54
C ASN A 127 -7.29 8.80 3.89
N THR A 128 -8.07 9.37 4.81
CA THR A 128 -7.85 10.76 5.26
C THR A 128 -6.73 10.88 6.30
N GLY A 129 -6.29 9.76 6.85
CA GLY A 129 -5.11 9.59 7.69
C GLY A 129 -4.05 8.71 7.01
N ASN A 130 -3.45 7.81 7.79
CA ASN A 130 -2.38 6.92 7.33
C ASN A 130 -2.92 5.67 6.64
N LEU A 131 -2.09 5.05 5.80
CA LEU A 131 -2.29 3.70 5.28
C LEU A 131 -1.10 2.82 5.64
N SER A 132 -1.35 1.66 6.23
CA SER A 132 -0.31 0.71 6.62
C SER A 132 -0.57 -0.67 6.00
N VAL A 133 0.40 -1.15 5.23
CA VAL A 133 0.43 -2.51 4.66
C VAL A 133 1.45 -3.33 5.43
N GLY A 134 0.94 -4.15 6.35
CA GLY A 134 1.73 -4.78 7.40
C GLY A 134 2.05 -3.78 8.51
N GLU A 135 1.07 -3.50 9.37
CA GLU A 135 1.31 -2.71 10.58
C GLU A 135 2.20 -3.51 11.53
N SER A 136 1.74 -4.71 11.92
CA SER A 136 2.54 -5.70 12.64
C SER A 136 2.49 -7.08 12.01
N GLY A 137 1.47 -7.37 11.20
CA GLY A 137 1.35 -8.65 10.51
C GLY A 137 2.31 -8.77 9.31
N SER A 138 2.63 -10.01 8.95
CA SER A 138 3.52 -10.34 7.83
C SER A 138 2.76 -10.78 6.57
N GLY A 139 3.38 -10.63 5.40
CA GLY A 139 2.85 -11.15 4.14
C GLY A 139 1.62 -10.41 3.60
N ASN A 140 1.31 -9.21 4.11
CA ASN A 140 0.12 -8.44 3.73
C ASN A 140 0.34 -7.71 2.40
N ARG A 141 -0.72 -7.56 1.61
CA ARG A 141 -0.61 -7.09 0.22
C ARG A 141 -1.61 -6.01 -0.15
N LEU A 142 -1.15 -5.03 -0.93
CA LEU A 142 -2.02 -4.09 -1.66
C LEU A 142 -1.70 -4.15 -3.14
N VAL A 143 -2.73 -4.30 -3.97
CA VAL A 143 -2.63 -4.25 -5.43
C VAL A 143 -3.48 -3.08 -5.94
N ILE A 144 -2.88 -2.24 -6.77
CA ILE A 144 -3.53 -1.11 -7.43
C ILE A 144 -3.31 -1.28 -8.93
N SER A 145 -4.39 -1.51 -9.68
CA SER A 145 -4.31 -1.81 -11.11
C SER A 145 -5.41 -1.18 -11.96
N ASP A 146 -5.23 -1.22 -13.28
CA ASP A 146 -6.27 -0.90 -14.27
C ASP A 146 -6.93 0.47 -14.06
N GLU A 147 -6.10 1.53 -13.94
CA GLU A 147 -6.53 2.93 -13.76
C GLU A 147 -7.22 3.23 -12.41
N ALA A 148 -7.02 2.37 -11.41
CA ALA A 148 -7.47 2.59 -10.04
C ALA A 148 -6.60 3.60 -9.29
N ARG A 149 -7.15 4.19 -8.22
CA ARG A 149 -6.47 5.19 -7.40
C ARG A 149 -6.54 4.87 -5.92
N VAL A 150 -5.40 4.96 -5.23
CA VAL A 150 -5.34 4.99 -3.77
C VAL A 150 -4.77 6.31 -3.32
N VAL A 151 -5.50 7.02 -2.47
CA VAL A 151 -5.13 8.34 -1.95
C VAL A 151 -5.00 8.25 -0.44
N VAL A 152 -3.87 8.74 0.07
CA VAL A 152 -3.53 8.78 1.50
C VAL A 152 -3.20 10.22 1.84
N SER A 153 -4.01 10.83 2.71
CA SER A 153 -3.84 12.26 3.07
C SER A 153 -2.78 12.47 4.15
N SER A 154 -2.06 11.43 4.54
CA SER A 154 -0.91 11.45 5.45
C SER A 154 0.20 10.53 4.91
N SER A 155 0.80 9.70 5.77
CA SER A 155 1.91 8.79 5.44
C SER A 155 1.42 7.40 5.01
N GLY A 156 2.15 6.82 4.07
CA GLY A 156 2.01 5.42 3.67
C GLY A 156 3.14 4.57 4.26
N TYR A 157 2.81 3.38 4.75
CA TYR A 157 3.76 2.45 5.34
C TYR A 157 3.64 1.07 4.69
N ILE A 158 4.79 0.46 4.38
CA ILE A 158 4.91 -0.95 4.07
C ILE A 158 5.86 -1.55 5.11
N GLY A 159 5.33 -2.31 6.06
CA GLY A 159 6.09 -2.80 7.20
C GLY A 159 6.37 -1.74 8.26
N TYR A 160 5.37 -1.43 9.08
CA TYR A 160 5.44 -0.37 10.10
C TYR A 160 6.29 -0.78 11.31
N THR A 161 5.91 -1.83 12.04
CA THR A 161 6.65 -2.32 13.22
C THR A 161 7.72 -3.36 12.87
N SER A 162 8.62 -3.64 13.81
CA SER A 162 9.69 -4.65 13.68
C SER A 162 9.17 -6.08 13.48
N ASN A 163 7.91 -6.36 13.83
CA ASN A 163 7.29 -7.67 13.62
C ASN A 163 6.79 -7.85 12.17
N SER A 164 6.58 -6.76 11.45
CA SER A 164 6.10 -6.85 10.07
C SER A 164 7.23 -7.23 9.13
N SER A 165 6.96 -8.20 8.28
CA SER A 165 7.88 -8.62 7.22
C SER A 165 7.13 -9.15 6.00
N ASN A 166 7.81 -9.15 4.86
CA ASN A 166 7.29 -9.72 3.61
C ASN A 166 5.96 -9.09 3.14
N SER A 167 5.64 -7.88 3.61
CA SER A 167 4.49 -7.13 3.11
C SER A 167 4.84 -6.46 1.78
N SER A 168 3.88 -6.37 0.87
CA SER A 168 4.13 -5.87 -0.47
C SER A 168 3.03 -4.99 -1.03
N VAL A 169 3.44 -4.02 -1.84
CA VAL A 169 2.53 -3.19 -2.64
C VAL A 169 2.91 -3.31 -4.12
N LEU A 170 1.92 -3.58 -4.96
CA LEU A 170 2.05 -3.57 -6.41
C LEU A 170 1.17 -2.46 -6.98
N VAL A 171 1.78 -1.50 -7.68
CA VAL A 171 1.08 -0.48 -8.46
C VAL A 171 1.41 -0.74 -9.92
N THR A 172 0.42 -1.14 -10.71
CA THR A 172 0.64 -1.58 -12.09
C THR A 172 -0.44 -1.13 -13.06
N GLY A 173 -0.07 -0.95 -14.33
CA GLY A 173 -0.98 -0.52 -15.37
C GLY A 173 -1.05 1.00 -15.50
N THR A 174 -1.28 1.45 -16.73
CA THR A 174 -1.33 2.86 -17.10
C THR A 174 -2.35 3.60 -16.24
N ASN A 175 -1.98 4.78 -15.74
CA ASN A 175 -2.81 5.65 -14.90
C ASN A 175 -3.26 5.06 -13.55
N SER A 176 -2.79 3.87 -13.16
CA SER A 176 -2.92 3.39 -11.78
C SER A 176 -2.03 4.22 -10.88
N VAL A 177 -2.58 4.78 -9.80
CA VAL A 177 -1.85 5.73 -8.95
C VAL A 177 -1.99 5.43 -7.47
N TRP A 178 -0.86 5.47 -6.75
CA TRP A 178 -0.83 5.60 -5.30
C TRP A 178 -0.24 6.94 -4.89
N THR A 179 -0.99 7.74 -4.14
CA THR A 179 -0.55 9.06 -3.66
C THR A 179 -0.55 9.12 -2.15
N ASN A 180 0.53 9.61 -1.56
CA ASN A 180 0.66 9.94 -0.14
C ASN A 180 0.99 11.43 -0.02
N SER A 181 0.25 12.19 0.77
CA SER A 181 0.53 13.64 0.92
C SER A 181 1.81 13.90 1.73
N SER A 182 2.22 12.94 2.56
CA SER A 182 3.39 13.01 3.44
C SER A 182 4.41 11.93 3.05
N ALA A 183 5.03 11.27 4.02
CA ALA A 183 6.10 10.32 3.78
C ALA A 183 5.59 8.95 3.30
N LEU A 184 6.39 8.29 2.46
CA LEU A 184 6.23 6.90 2.08
C LEU A 184 7.41 6.10 2.64
N PHE A 185 7.10 5.16 3.52
CA PHE A 185 8.08 4.29 4.18
C PHE A 185 7.98 2.86 3.64
N ILE A 186 9.11 2.32 3.21
CA ILE A 186 9.27 0.90 2.88
C ILE A 186 10.25 0.32 3.89
N GLY A 187 9.69 -0.36 4.89
CA GLY A 187 10.37 -0.74 6.13
C GLY A 187 10.59 0.46 7.04
N PHE A 188 9.57 0.85 7.81
CA PHE A 188 9.76 1.85 8.88
C PHE A 188 10.55 1.24 10.04
N GLN A 189 10.10 0.08 10.51
CA GLN A 189 10.85 -0.83 11.38
C GLN A 189 10.93 -2.26 10.80
N GLY A 190 9.99 -2.64 9.92
CA GLY A 190 9.92 -3.98 9.34
C GLY A 190 10.99 -4.29 8.28
N SER A 191 11.18 -5.58 8.02
CA SER A 191 12.18 -6.10 7.07
C SER A 191 11.56 -6.85 5.89
N SER A 192 12.30 -6.98 4.79
CA SER A 192 11.88 -7.76 3.61
C SER A 192 10.58 -7.27 2.97
N ASN A 193 10.24 -6.00 3.10
CA ASN A 193 9.05 -5.41 2.48
C ASN A 193 9.35 -4.91 1.08
N SER A 194 8.33 -4.84 0.23
CA SER A 194 8.53 -4.47 -1.17
C SER A 194 7.47 -3.54 -1.75
N LEU A 195 7.91 -2.66 -2.64
CA LEU A 195 7.07 -1.87 -3.53
C LEU A 195 7.48 -2.11 -4.98
N ILE A 196 6.53 -2.46 -5.84
CA ILE A 196 6.75 -2.56 -7.29
C ILE A 196 5.85 -1.56 -8.00
N ILE A 197 6.45 -0.76 -8.87
CA ILE A 197 5.79 0.20 -9.75
C ILE A 197 6.08 -0.23 -11.18
N SER A 198 5.05 -0.64 -11.91
CA SER A 198 5.23 -1.24 -13.24
C SER A 198 4.16 -0.85 -14.27
N ASN A 199 4.44 -1.16 -15.54
CA ASN A 199 3.49 -1.06 -16.65
C ASN A 199 2.79 0.30 -16.77
N GLY A 200 3.49 1.42 -16.56
CA GLY A 200 2.92 2.77 -16.74
C GLY A 200 2.22 3.35 -15.51
N ALA A 201 2.36 2.72 -14.35
CA ALA A 201 1.79 3.18 -13.08
C ALA A 201 2.60 4.33 -12.43
N GLY A 202 1.95 5.06 -11.52
CA GLY A 202 2.55 6.17 -10.78
C GLY A 202 2.48 6.00 -9.27
N VAL A 203 3.56 6.36 -8.57
CA VAL A 203 3.55 6.58 -7.11
C VAL A 203 4.03 7.99 -6.83
N VAL A 204 3.34 8.69 -5.93
CA VAL A 204 3.67 10.07 -5.54
C VAL A 204 3.70 10.19 -4.02
N ASN A 205 4.72 10.83 -3.48
CA ASN A 205 4.79 11.19 -2.07
C ASN A 205 5.67 12.42 -1.82
N LEU A 206 5.58 12.98 -0.60
CA LEU A 206 6.46 14.05 -0.15
C LEU A 206 7.88 13.51 0.10
N SER A 207 8.08 12.69 1.13
CA SER A 207 9.42 12.18 1.49
C SER A 207 9.49 10.66 1.45
N GLY A 208 10.48 10.09 0.78
CA GLY A 208 10.61 8.66 0.54
C GLY A 208 11.70 8.08 1.43
N ARG A 209 11.40 6.98 2.13
CA ARG A 209 12.34 6.33 3.05
C ARG A 209 12.30 4.83 2.87
N ILE A 210 13.43 4.23 2.52
CA ILE A 210 13.61 2.78 2.41
C ILE A 210 14.57 2.35 3.52
N GLY A 211 14.09 1.55 4.47
CA GLY A 211 14.90 1.08 5.60
C GLY A 211 15.16 2.17 6.65
N GLU A 212 14.10 2.66 7.29
CA GLU A 212 14.17 3.81 8.19
C GLU A 212 14.87 3.50 9.52
N SER A 213 14.62 2.33 10.12
CA SER A 213 15.22 1.94 11.41
C SER A 213 16.32 0.89 11.25
N VAL A 214 17.14 0.69 12.29
CA VAL A 214 18.24 -0.29 12.30
C VAL A 214 17.80 -1.73 12.00
N ALA A 215 16.58 -2.11 12.39
CA ALA A 215 16.01 -3.43 12.12
C ALA A 215 15.46 -3.58 10.69
N SER A 216 15.30 -2.48 9.96
CA SER A 216 14.61 -2.42 8.67
C SER A 216 15.51 -2.87 7.53
N SER A 217 15.79 -4.16 7.48
CA SER A 217 16.68 -4.75 6.47
C SER A 217 15.94 -5.33 5.27
N ASN A 218 16.64 -5.48 4.14
CA ASN A 218 16.15 -6.19 2.94
C ASN A 218 14.87 -5.60 2.32
N ASN A 219 14.57 -4.32 2.55
CA ASN A 219 13.43 -3.67 1.92
C ASN A 219 13.79 -3.21 0.51
N ILE A 220 12.88 -3.39 -0.44
CA ILE A 220 13.14 -3.13 -1.86
C ILE A 220 12.03 -2.31 -2.51
N VAL A 221 12.42 -1.30 -3.28
CA VAL A 221 11.54 -0.62 -4.23
C VAL A 221 12.02 -0.93 -5.64
N THR A 222 11.13 -1.36 -6.52
CA THR A 222 11.41 -1.61 -7.93
C THR A 222 10.51 -0.73 -8.81
N VAL A 223 11.12 0.08 -9.67
CA VAL A 223 10.44 0.88 -10.69
C VAL A 223 10.85 0.39 -12.06
N THR A 224 9.93 -0.29 -12.76
CA THR A 224 10.25 -1.03 -13.99
C THR A 224 9.22 -0.80 -15.10
N GLY A 225 9.65 -0.80 -16.35
CA GLY A 225 8.77 -0.65 -17.51
C GLY A 225 8.56 0.82 -17.90
N THR A 226 8.37 1.04 -19.19
CA THR A 226 8.16 2.38 -19.77
C THR A 226 6.99 3.10 -19.09
N ASN A 227 7.16 4.40 -18.83
CA ASN A 227 6.19 5.28 -18.18
C ASN A 227 5.84 4.94 -16.72
N SER A 228 6.43 3.89 -16.12
CA SER A 228 6.32 3.66 -14.69
C SER A 228 7.13 4.71 -13.93
N ALA A 229 6.52 5.39 -12.97
CA ALA A 229 7.17 6.52 -12.31
C ALA A 229 6.97 6.53 -10.78
N TRP A 230 8.05 6.81 -10.06
CA TRP A 230 7.99 7.25 -8.67
C TRP A 230 8.37 8.74 -8.59
N THR A 231 7.46 9.59 -8.13
CA THR A 231 7.70 11.03 -7.92
C THR A 231 7.78 11.33 -6.42
N ASN A 232 8.96 11.68 -5.96
CA ASN A 232 9.26 12.09 -4.59
C ASN A 232 9.57 13.60 -4.58
N THR A 233 8.75 14.40 -3.89
CA THR A 233 8.87 15.88 -3.96
C THR A 233 9.78 16.49 -2.88
N GLY A 234 10.14 15.70 -1.87
CA GLY A 234 11.01 16.02 -0.75
C GLY A 234 12.24 15.12 -0.73
N ASP A 235 12.79 14.83 0.45
CA ASP A 235 13.99 14.01 0.57
C ASP A 235 13.71 12.54 0.23
N LEU A 236 14.65 11.89 -0.43
CA LEU A 236 14.66 10.44 -0.64
C LEU A 236 15.85 9.83 0.12
N ARG A 237 15.57 8.86 0.99
CA ARG A 237 16.60 8.10 1.72
C ARG A 237 16.50 6.62 1.40
N VAL A 238 17.64 6.00 1.12
CA VAL A 238 17.76 4.55 0.93
C VAL A 238 18.80 4.01 1.90
N GLY A 239 18.40 3.07 2.76
CA GLY A 239 19.26 2.52 3.81
C GLY A 239 19.53 3.52 4.94
N ASN A 240 18.53 4.31 5.37
CA ASN A 240 18.74 5.38 6.37
C ASN A 240 19.48 4.86 7.62
N ASN A 241 18.93 3.82 8.24
CA ASN A 241 19.58 3.09 9.35
C ASN A 241 19.63 1.57 9.11
N GLY A 242 18.76 1.01 8.27
CA GLY A 242 18.69 -0.42 8.02
C GLY A 242 19.65 -0.88 6.92
N SER A 243 20.16 -2.11 7.03
CA SER A 243 21.08 -2.71 6.05
C SER A 243 20.38 -3.39 4.87
N SER A 244 21.11 -3.57 3.76
CA SER A 244 20.65 -4.35 2.59
C SER A 244 19.34 -3.86 1.96
N ASN A 245 19.05 -2.56 2.08
CA ASN A 245 17.90 -1.93 1.42
C ASN A 245 18.27 -1.54 -0.02
N SER A 246 17.29 -1.55 -0.92
CA SER A 246 17.55 -1.33 -2.35
C SER A 246 16.45 -0.54 -3.05
N LEU A 247 16.88 0.32 -3.97
CA LEU A 247 16.04 0.95 -4.99
C LEU A 247 16.54 0.51 -6.37
N VAL A 248 15.70 -0.21 -7.10
CA VAL A 248 15.97 -0.73 -8.44
C VAL A 248 15.15 0.04 -9.46
N ILE A 249 15.81 0.61 -10.47
CA ILE A 249 15.17 1.30 -11.60
C ILE A 249 15.60 0.59 -12.89
N SER A 250 14.66 0.05 -13.66
CA SER A 250 14.97 -0.78 -14.82
C SER A 250 13.94 -0.66 -15.95
N ASN A 251 14.26 -1.17 -17.14
CA ASN A 251 13.34 -1.32 -18.27
C ASN A 251 12.53 -0.06 -18.64
N GLY A 252 13.11 1.14 -18.51
CA GLY A 252 12.45 2.40 -18.83
C GLY A 252 11.60 3.03 -17.71
N GLY A 253 11.64 2.46 -16.49
CA GLY A 253 11.05 3.10 -15.31
C GLY A 253 11.82 4.36 -14.89
N SER A 254 11.17 5.27 -14.17
CA SER A 254 11.73 6.57 -13.76
C SER A 254 11.49 6.87 -12.29
N VAL A 255 12.50 7.39 -11.58
CA VAL A 255 12.35 7.97 -10.25
C VAL A 255 12.71 9.44 -10.33
N VAL A 256 11.78 10.31 -9.98
CA VAL A 256 11.97 11.77 -9.90
C VAL A 256 12.08 12.14 -8.43
N ASN A 257 13.22 12.70 -8.04
CA ASN A 257 13.44 13.23 -6.70
C ASN A 257 13.66 14.74 -6.80
N LEU A 258 12.86 15.54 -6.10
CA LEU A 258 12.92 17.02 -6.19
C LEU A 258 13.71 17.68 -5.05
N SER A 259 14.23 16.92 -4.09
CA SER A 259 15.13 17.40 -3.02
C SER A 259 16.39 16.51 -2.92
N LYS A 260 16.97 16.39 -1.72
CA LYS A 260 18.17 15.61 -1.43
C LYS A 260 17.93 14.11 -1.63
N LEU A 261 18.95 13.42 -2.11
CA LEU A 261 19.04 11.96 -2.08
C LEU A 261 20.13 11.60 -1.06
N CYS A 262 19.80 10.79 -0.05
CA CYS A 262 20.78 10.26 0.89
C CYS A 262 20.84 8.73 0.76
N LEU A 263 22.06 8.21 0.66
CA LEU A 263 22.37 6.79 0.69
C LEU A 263 23.16 6.51 1.97
N ASP A 264 22.70 5.54 2.77
CA ASP A 264 23.41 5.02 3.96
C ASP A 264 23.89 6.11 4.95
N GLU A 265 22.97 6.98 5.40
CA GLU A 265 23.30 8.15 6.25
C GLU A 265 23.98 7.76 7.59
N TYR A 266 23.64 6.60 8.17
CA TYR A 266 24.14 6.16 9.49
C TYR A 266 24.85 4.79 9.51
N GLY A 267 25.34 4.30 8.37
CA GLY A 267 26.27 3.16 8.35
C GLY A 267 25.65 1.76 8.48
N GLY A 268 24.35 1.60 8.19
CA GLY A 268 23.76 0.29 7.94
C GLY A 268 24.29 -0.24 6.60
N SER A 269 25.20 -1.21 6.62
CA SER A 269 25.97 -1.70 5.46
C SER A 269 25.28 -1.66 4.07
N LEU A 270 25.95 -1.03 3.09
CA LEU A 270 25.78 -1.12 1.63
C LEU A 270 24.31 -1.06 1.14
N GLY A 271 23.68 0.10 1.21
CA GLY A 271 22.63 0.51 0.29
C GLY A 271 23.17 0.49 -1.13
N ARG A 272 22.66 -0.44 -1.95
CA ARG A 272 23.10 -0.59 -3.34
C ARG A 272 22.13 0.15 -4.25
N TYR A 273 22.62 1.19 -4.94
CA TYR A 273 21.94 1.80 -6.07
C TYR A 273 22.46 1.17 -7.37
N PHE A 274 21.58 0.60 -8.19
CA PHE A 274 21.95 0.04 -9.50
C PHE A 274 21.35 0.85 -10.63
N ARG A 275 22.19 1.57 -11.38
CA ARG A 275 21.86 2.10 -12.72
C ARG A 275 22.38 1.13 -13.77
N GLN A 276 21.56 0.78 -14.76
CA GLN A 276 21.94 -0.14 -15.86
C GLN A 276 23.05 0.40 -16.81
N GLN A 277 23.67 1.56 -16.52
CA GLN A 277 24.80 2.11 -17.27
C GLN A 277 25.78 2.89 -16.36
N GLN A 278 26.51 2.22 -15.46
CA GLN A 278 27.67 2.83 -14.79
C GLN A 278 28.91 1.94 -14.91
N GLN A 279 30.03 2.60 -15.27
CA GLN A 279 31.38 2.03 -15.29
C GLN A 279 31.79 1.55 -13.88
N PRO A 280 32.67 0.54 -13.78
CA PRO A 280 33.08 -0.01 -12.49
C PRO A 280 33.97 0.99 -11.73
N GLY A 281 33.47 1.57 -10.62
CA GLY A 281 34.28 2.42 -9.74
C GLY A 281 33.55 3.22 -8.66
N ASP A 282 32.30 3.63 -8.86
CA ASP A 282 31.64 4.58 -7.96
C ASP A 282 30.82 3.89 -6.86
N GLN A 283 31.47 3.43 -5.79
CA GLN A 283 30.80 3.22 -4.50
C GLN A 283 30.87 4.52 -3.69
N GLN A 284 29.80 5.32 -3.70
CA GLN A 284 29.74 6.51 -2.84
C GLN A 284 29.28 6.11 -1.42
N GLN A 285 30.15 6.37 -0.45
CA GLN A 285 29.93 6.12 0.97
C GLN A 285 29.29 7.34 1.63
N GLY A 286 28.13 7.16 2.27
CA GLY A 286 27.59 8.04 3.34
C GLY A 286 27.57 9.55 3.06
N GLN A 287 26.95 10.00 1.97
CA GLN A 287 26.76 11.44 1.70
C GLN A 287 25.30 11.78 1.42
N CYS A 288 24.76 12.73 2.19
CA CYS A 288 23.53 13.44 1.87
C CYS A 288 23.85 14.57 0.91
N ASP A 289 23.84 14.25 -0.38
CA ASP A 289 24.18 15.24 -1.39
C ASP A 289 22.97 16.12 -1.74
N GLN A 290 23.17 17.44 -1.75
CA GLN A 290 22.25 18.40 -2.41
C GLN A 290 22.42 18.30 -3.92
N LEU A 291 22.09 17.14 -4.45
CA LEU A 291 22.12 16.89 -5.87
C LEU A 291 20.74 17.28 -6.44
N GLN A 292 20.62 18.56 -6.85
CA GLN A 292 19.50 19.07 -7.66
C GLN A 292 19.53 18.41 -9.05
N TRP A 293 19.29 17.10 -9.13
CA TRP A 293 19.13 16.44 -10.42
C TRP A 293 17.65 16.41 -10.79
N ILE A 294 17.22 17.34 -11.64
CA ILE A 294 16.05 17.12 -12.48
C ILE A 294 16.43 16.05 -13.51
N TYR A 295 16.41 14.78 -13.13
CA TYR A 295 16.57 13.70 -14.09
C TYR A 295 15.23 13.46 -14.80
N ARG A 296 14.97 14.23 -15.86
CA ARG A 296 14.22 13.70 -17.01
C ARG A 296 15.17 12.78 -17.78
N ILE A 297 15.33 11.52 -17.35
CA ILE A 297 16.02 10.52 -18.17
C ILE A 297 15.04 10.09 -19.26
N ARG A 298 15.00 10.86 -20.36
CA ARG A 298 14.51 10.35 -21.64
C ARG A 298 15.64 9.55 -22.26
N PHE A 299 15.53 8.23 -22.31
CA PHE A 299 16.35 7.46 -23.25
C PHE A 299 15.88 7.79 -24.67
N GLN A 300 16.69 8.55 -25.42
CA GLN A 300 16.68 8.43 -26.87
C GLN A 300 17.43 7.14 -27.22
N PHE A 301 16.74 6.22 -27.91
CA PHE A 301 17.32 5.00 -28.45
C PHE A 301 18.49 5.35 -29.39
N LEU A 302 19.64 4.71 -29.20
CA LEU A 302 20.53 4.42 -30.33
C LEU A 302 20.11 3.05 -30.87
N LYS A 303 19.88 3.05 -32.19
CA LYS A 303 19.27 2.05 -33.08
C LYS A 303 19.48 0.59 -32.72
#